data_AF-A0A8E2FAF8-F1
#
_entry.id   AF-A0A8E2FAF8-F1
#
_cell.length_a   1.000
_cell.length_b   1.000
_cell.length_c   1.000
_cell.angle_alpha   90.00
_cell.angle_beta   90.00
_cell.angle_gamma   90.00
#
_symmetry.space_group_name_H-M   'P 1'
#
loop_
_entity.id
_entity.type
_entity.pdbx_description
1 polymer ?
#
loop_
_entity_poly.entity_id
_entity_poly.type
_entity_poly.pdbx_seq_one_letter_code
_entity_poly.pdbx_strand_id
1 'polypeptide(L)'
;DIVTATSSSGVLSGKLSATPSYMRLANGEVYQEVYTVTVNGVISNGDCGSWVIDSKTGGLYGHIVAGNPGTGMAYIVPATQVIEDLQARLGE
;
A
#
# COMPACT_ATOMS: atom_id res chain seq x y z
N ASP A 1 -10.44 -4.69 7.83
CA ASP A 1 -9.60 -5.87 7.53
C ASP A 1 -9.18 -5.75 6.09
N ILE A 2 -7.97 -6.20 5.76
CA ILE A 2 -7.49 -6.13 4.39
C ILE A 2 -7.13 -7.50 3.84
N VAL A 3 -7.14 -7.61 2.52
CA VAL A 3 -6.44 -8.66 1.80
C VAL A 3 -5.51 -8.05 0.76
N THR A 4 -4.43 -8.73 0.44
CA THR A 4 -3.47 -8.34 -0.60
C THR A 4 -2.94 -9.59 -1.29
N ALA A 5 -2.79 -9.55 -2.61
CA ALA A 5 -2.18 -10.62 -3.38
C ALA A 5 -0.74 -10.21 -3.71
N THR A 6 0.22 -10.89 -3.11
CA THR A 6 1.65 -10.60 -3.24
C THR A 6 2.34 -11.60 -4.16
N SER A 7 3.46 -11.18 -4.73
CA SER A 7 4.28 -12.02 -5.62
C SER A 7 4.96 -13.17 -4.85
N SER A 8 5.38 -12.90 -3.61
CA SER A 8 6.19 -13.81 -2.82
C SER A 8 5.39 -14.87 -2.07
N SER A 9 4.18 -14.53 -1.63
CA SER A 9 3.43 -15.32 -0.63
C SER A 9 1.96 -15.55 -1.01
N GLY A 10 1.55 -15.13 -2.21
CA GLY A 10 0.17 -15.25 -2.66
C GLY A 10 -0.77 -14.33 -1.89
N VAL A 11 -1.96 -14.83 -1.52
CA VAL A 11 -2.98 -14.00 -0.86
C VAL A 11 -2.75 -13.95 0.64
N LEU A 12 -2.53 -12.75 1.17
CA LEU A 12 -2.37 -12.48 2.60
C LEU A 12 -3.53 -11.65 3.13
N SER A 13 -3.96 -11.94 4.36
CA SER A 13 -4.90 -11.11 5.12
C SER A 13 -4.15 -10.23 6.12
N GLY A 14 -4.77 -9.14 6.59
CA GLY A 14 -4.10 -8.25 7.54
C GLY A 14 -4.96 -7.11 8.07
N LYS A 15 -4.28 -6.13 8.65
CA LYS A 15 -4.87 -4.89 9.17
C LYS A 15 -4.20 -3.68 8.53
N LEU A 16 -4.99 -2.64 8.30
CA LEU A 16 -4.55 -1.31 7.91
C LEU A 16 -4.66 -0.40 9.13
N SER A 17 -3.61 0.36 9.44
CA SER A 17 -3.67 1.43 10.43
C SER A 17 -4.57 2.56 9.93
N ALA A 18 -5.47 3.06 10.77
CA ALA A 18 -6.26 4.26 10.44
C ALA A 18 -5.46 5.56 10.58
N THR A 19 -4.31 5.51 11.25
CA THR A 19 -3.43 6.67 11.44
C THR A 19 -2.44 6.75 10.26
N PRO A 20 -2.38 7.90 9.56
CA PRO A 20 -1.41 8.09 8.49
C PRO A 20 0.02 8.24 9.03
N SER A 21 0.97 7.96 8.17
CA SER A 21 2.39 8.28 8.31
C SER A 21 2.83 9.10 7.11
N TYR A 22 3.99 9.74 7.18
CA TYR A 22 4.52 10.53 6.08
C TYR A 22 5.91 10.04 5.72
N MET A 23 6.12 9.77 4.44
CA MET A 23 7.37 9.22 3.92
C MET A 23 7.85 10.06 2.74
N ARG A 24 9.12 10.43 2.76
CA ARG A 24 9.78 10.96 1.57
C ARG A 24 10.27 9.78 0.73
N LEU A 25 9.62 9.55 -0.41
CA LEU A 25 10.00 8.48 -1.34
C LEU A 25 11.34 8.80 -2.01
N ALA A 26 12.02 7.77 -2.51
CA ALA A 26 13.27 7.94 -3.24
C ALA A 26 13.04 8.90 -4.42
N ASN A 27 13.92 9.91 -4.54
CA ASN A 27 13.84 10.98 -5.55
C ASN A 27 12.61 11.91 -5.44
N GLY A 28 11.86 11.83 -4.35
CA GLY A 28 10.76 12.75 -4.05
C GLY A 28 11.24 14.01 -3.32
N GLU A 29 10.76 15.17 -3.76
CA GLU A 29 11.02 16.46 -3.10
C GLU A 29 10.04 16.75 -1.95
N VAL A 30 8.93 15.99 -1.86
CA VAL A 30 7.87 16.18 -0.88
C VAL A 30 7.64 14.91 -0.05
N TYR A 31 7.07 15.09 1.14
CA TYR A 31 6.59 13.98 1.95
C TYR A 31 5.23 13.52 1.44
N GLN A 32 5.12 12.23 1.14
CA GLN A 32 3.88 11.58 0.75
C GLN A 32 3.19 11.02 1.99
N GLU A 33 1.89 11.28 2.14
CA GLU A 33 1.07 10.57 3.12
C GLU A 33 0.93 9.10 2.70
N VAL A 34 1.21 8.20 3.65
CA VAL A 34 1.18 6.75 3.50
C VAL A 34 0.47 6.11 4.69
N TYR A 35 0.02 4.88 4.54
CA TYR A 35 -0.59 4.13 5.64
C TYR A 35 0.13 2.83 5.88
N THR A 36 0.29 2.47 7.16
CA THR A 36 0.92 1.21 7.55
C THR A 36 -0.06 0.06 7.43
N VAL A 37 0.37 -1.03 6.81
CA VAL A 37 -0.33 -2.32 6.80
C VAL A 37 0.50 -3.36 7.55
N THR A 38 -0.18 -4.22 8.29
CA THR A 38 0.41 -5.41 8.90
C THR A 38 -0.32 -6.63 8.38
N VAL A 39 0.37 -7.46 7.60
CA VAL A 39 -0.15 -8.72 7.06
C VAL A 39 0.20 -9.91 7.95
N ASN A 40 -0.65 -10.93 7.90
CA ASN A 40 -0.45 -12.23 8.53
C ASN A 40 0.46 -13.10 7.66
N GLY A 41 1.73 -12.72 7.55
CA GLY A 41 2.71 -13.35 6.67
C GLY A 41 3.98 -12.51 6.59
N VAL A 42 4.74 -12.68 5.51
CA VAL A 42 5.94 -11.90 5.25
C VAL A 42 5.80 -11.09 3.98
N ILE A 43 6.31 -9.86 4.01
CA ILE A 43 6.55 -9.02 2.85
C ILE A 43 7.98 -9.25 2.38
N SER A 44 8.16 -9.30 1.07
CA SER A 44 9.46 -9.49 0.42
C SER A 44 9.68 -8.48 -0.71
N ASN A 45 10.93 -8.36 -1.14
CA ASN A 45 11.27 -7.61 -2.35
C ASN A 45 10.49 -8.19 -3.54
N GLY A 46 9.86 -7.33 -4.33
CA GLY A 46 8.98 -7.72 -5.42
C GLY A 46 7.48 -7.59 -5.10
N ASP A 47 7.10 -7.49 -3.82
CA ASP A 47 5.69 -7.32 -3.43
C ASP A 47 5.18 -5.87 -3.58
N CYS A 48 6.07 -4.92 -3.89
CA CYS A 48 5.68 -3.55 -4.23
C CYS A 48 4.70 -3.54 -5.43
N GLY A 49 3.73 -2.65 -5.41
CA GLY A 49 2.64 -2.57 -6.39
C GLY A 49 1.44 -3.46 -6.06
N SER A 50 1.56 -4.41 -5.13
CA SER A 50 0.42 -5.23 -4.69
C SER A 50 -0.68 -4.35 -4.12
N TRP A 51 -1.92 -4.58 -4.58
CA TRP A 51 -3.08 -3.86 -4.06
C TRP A 51 -3.43 -4.30 -2.65
N VAL A 52 -3.86 -3.33 -1.85
CA VAL A 52 -4.42 -3.57 -0.52
C VAL A 52 -5.89 -3.18 -0.60
N ILE A 53 -6.76 -4.17 -0.41
CA ILE A 53 -8.21 -4.00 -0.55
C ILE A 53 -8.92 -4.33 0.76
N ASP A 54 -10.04 -3.66 1.02
CA ASP A 54 -10.94 -4.01 2.11
C ASP A 54 -11.51 -5.41 1.89
N SER A 55 -11.36 -6.28 2.88
CA SER A 55 -11.71 -7.70 2.75
C SER A 55 -13.22 -7.96 2.71
N LYS A 56 -14.07 -6.96 3.01
CA LYS A 56 -15.52 -7.11 3.10
C LYS A 56 -16.22 -6.46 1.91
N THR A 57 -15.79 -5.26 1.55
CA THR A 57 -16.40 -4.42 0.52
C THR A 57 -15.68 -4.52 -0.83
N GLY A 58 -14.43 -4.98 -0.85
CA GLY A 58 -13.58 -4.98 -2.04
C GLY A 58 -13.05 -3.59 -2.41
N GLY A 59 -13.28 -2.56 -1.58
CA GLY A 59 -12.77 -1.22 -1.81
C GLY A 59 -11.24 -1.18 -1.83
N LEU A 60 -10.65 -0.47 -2.79
CA LEU A 60 -9.20 -0.33 -2.91
C LEU A 60 -8.69 0.75 -1.95
N TYR A 61 -7.86 0.36 -0.99
CA TYR A 61 -7.20 1.32 -0.11
C TYR A 61 -5.98 1.95 -0.76
N GLY A 62 -5.20 1.16 -1.51
CA GLY A 62 -3.95 1.63 -2.10
C GLY A 62 -3.06 0.48 -2.56
N HIS A 63 -1.78 0.77 -2.73
CA HIS A 63 -0.78 -0.21 -3.16
C HIS A 63 0.49 -0.12 -2.33
N ILE A 64 1.18 -1.26 -2.14
CA ILE A 64 2.42 -1.33 -1.37
C ILE A 64 3.54 -0.57 -2.10
N VAL A 65 4.21 0.34 -1.38
CA VAL A 65 5.37 1.09 -1.91
C VAL A 65 6.68 0.81 -1.17
N ALA A 66 6.58 0.35 0.07
CA ALA A 66 7.72 -0.02 0.90
C ALA A 66 7.30 -1.08 1.92
N GLY A 67 8.26 -1.83 2.42
CA GLY A 67 8.04 -2.74 3.54
C GLY A 67 9.32 -3.06 4.27
N ASN A 68 9.18 -3.82 5.35
CA ASN A 68 10.29 -4.37 6.10
C ASN A 68 10.42 -5.86 5.76
N PRO A 69 11.34 -6.25 4.85
CA PRO A 69 11.43 -7.62 4.36
C PRO A 69 11.60 -8.65 5.47
N GLY A 70 10.93 -9.80 5.33
CA GLY A 70 10.93 -10.85 6.34
C GLY A 70 9.98 -10.60 7.52
N THR A 71 9.29 -9.45 7.53
CA THR A 71 8.20 -9.14 8.48
C THR A 71 6.89 -8.91 7.72
N GLY A 72 5.77 -8.85 8.43
CA GLY A 72 4.47 -8.51 7.83
C GLY A 72 4.21 -7.01 7.66
N MET A 73 5.17 -6.13 7.95
CA MET A 73 4.95 -4.68 7.91
C MET A 73 5.25 -4.08 6.54
N ALA A 74 4.30 -3.29 6.02
CA ALA A 74 4.44 -2.52 4.79
C ALA A 74 3.75 -1.15 4.87
N TYR A 75 4.04 -0.31 3.90
CA TYR A 75 3.45 1.01 3.70
C TYR A 75 2.74 1.07 2.36
N ILE A 76 1.56 1.67 2.33
CA ILE A 76 0.79 1.92 1.13
C ILE A 76 0.69 3.41 0.82
N VAL A 77 0.69 3.75 -0.46
CA VAL A 77 0.15 5.04 -0.92
C VAL A 77 -1.36 4.85 -1.16
N PRO A 78 -2.22 5.74 -0.63
CA PRO A 78 -3.65 5.70 -0.86
C PRO A 78 -4.04 5.75 -2.33
N ALA A 79 -5.05 4.96 -2.71
CA ALA A 79 -5.57 4.94 -4.07
C ALA A 79 -6.18 6.30 -4.49
N THR A 80 -6.78 7.03 -3.54
CA THR A 80 -7.33 8.37 -3.79
C THR A 80 -6.26 9.33 -4.29
N GLN A 81 -5.09 9.36 -3.64
CA GLN A 81 -3.97 10.21 -4.05
C GLN A 81 -3.44 9.84 -5.45
N VAL A 82 -3.37 8.53 -5.77
CA VAL A 82 -2.95 8.08 -7.10
C VAL A 82 -3.96 8.51 -8.17
N ILE A 83 -5.26 8.35 -7.90
CA ILE A 83 -6.32 8.74 -8.84
C ILE A 83 -6.30 10.26 -9.06
N GLU A 84 -6.18 11.05 -8.00
CA GLU A 84 -6.08 12.52 -8.09
C GLU A 84 -4.86 12.96 -8.91
N ASP A 85 -3.68 12.34 -8.72
CA ASP A 85 -2.48 12.62 -9.53
C ASP A 85 -2.69 12.27 -11.01
N LEU A 86 -3.31 11.11 -11.27
CA LEU A 86 -3.63 10.68 -12.63
C LEU A 86 -4.59 11.65 -13.32
N GLN A 87 -5.65 12.09 -12.64
CA GLN A 87 -6.60 13.07 -13.17
C GLN A 87 -5.92 14.42 -13.46
N ALA A 88 -5.07 14.90 -12.55
CA ALA A 88 -4.35 16.16 -12.72
C ALA A 88 -3.38 16.14 -13.92
N ARG A 89 -2.84 14.97 -14.26
CA ARG A 89 -1.79 14.83 -15.30
C ARG A 89 -2.32 14.34 -16.64
N LEU A 90 -3.36 13.53 -16.64
CA LEU A 90 -3.91 12.88 -17.83
C LEU A 90 -5.25 13.47 -18.27
N GLY A 91 -5.96 14.19 -17.39
CA GLY A 91 -7.17 14.94 -17.74
C GLY A 91 -8.39 14.08 -18.06
N GLU A 92 -8.50 12.87 -17.52
CA GLU A 92 -9.74 12.06 -17.57
C GLU A 92 -10.72 12.43 -16.44
#